data_AF-A0A180G020-F1
#
_entry.id   AF-A0A180G020-F1
#
_cell.length_a   1.000
_cell.length_b   1.000
_cell.length_c   1.000
_cell.angle_alpha   90.00
_cell.angle_beta   90.00
_cell.angle_gamma   90.00
#
_symmetry.space_group_name_H-M   'P 1'
#
loop_
_entity.id
_entity.type
_entity.pdbx_description
1 polymer ?
#
loop_
_entity_poly.entity_id
_entity_poly.type
_entity_poly.pdbx_seq_one_letter_code
_entity_poly.pdbx_strand_id
1 'polypeptide(L)'
;MTVICIDQITKHLSTVISEKNYPAALRNACRLGLKVTNKYYSLMDTSPLYRIAILLHPSFREEYFRLANWEPEWILEAIRLARDMWISFYKPKPMAPSSSAPGPSAPSNSKPKTGMLAGLGVAAAAQGRESSSNPLDTWFAGGLVLNSLDPVNPLQWWIQ
;
A
#
# COMPACT_ATOMS: atom_id res chain seq x y z
N MET A 1 8.23 9.64 -7.72
CA MET A 1 8.36 10.96 -8.37
C MET A 1 8.25 10.89 -9.90
N THR A 2 8.93 9.98 -10.60
CA THR A 2 8.92 9.93 -12.08
C THR A 2 7.53 9.75 -12.71
N VAL A 3 6.69 8.83 -12.23
CA VAL A 3 5.34 8.60 -12.78
C VAL A 3 4.47 9.85 -12.69
N ILE A 4 4.57 10.59 -11.58
CA ILE A 4 3.78 11.80 -11.31
C ILE A 4 4.17 12.93 -12.25
N CYS A 5 5.46 13.11 -12.48
CA CYS A 5 5.94 14.09 -13.45
C CYS A 5 5.43 13.77 -14.86
N ILE A 6 5.44 12.49 -15.25
CA ILE A 6 4.93 12.08 -16.56
C ILE A 6 3.41 12.32 -16.63
N ASP A 7 2.64 12.03 -15.59
CA ASP A 7 1.19 12.27 -15.56
C ASP A 7 0.87 13.77 -15.75
N GLN A 8 1.64 14.64 -15.08
CA GLN A 8 1.50 16.10 -15.24
C GLN A 8 1.82 16.56 -16.66
N ILE A 9 2.92 16.06 -17.25
CA ILE A 9 3.31 16.37 -18.63
C ILE A 9 2.22 15.89 -19.59
N THR A 10 1.77 14.64 -19.46
CA THR A 10 0.73 14.04 -20.30
C THR A 10 -0.59 14.82 -20.22
N LYS A 11 -0.97 15.29 -19.02
CA LYS A 11 -2.12 16.17 -18.83
C LYS A 11 -1.96 17.48 -19.60
N HIS A 12 -0.82 18.16 -19.48
CA HIS A 12 -0.56 19.42 -20.17
C HIS A 12 -0.56 19.26 -21.69
N LEU A 13 0.08 18.21 -22.19
CA LEU A 13 0.08 17.89 -23.62
C LEU A 13 -1.35 17.63 -24.13
N SER A 14 -2.15 16.87 -23.39
CA SER A 14 -3.55 16.57 -23.74
C SER A 14 -4.42 17.82 -23.78
N THR A 15 -4.24 18.74 -22.83
CA THR A 15 -4.91 20.04 -22.80
C THR A 15 -4.60 20.86 -24.07
N VAL A 16 -3.32 21.02 -24.40
CA VAL A 16 -2.90 21.78 -25.59
C VAL A 16 -3.41 21.14 -26.90
N ILE A 17 -3.45 19.81 -26.98
CA ILE A 17 -3.98 19.10 -28.15
C ILE A 17 -5.48 19.35 -28.35
N SER A 18 -6.23 19.45 -27.26
CA SER A 18 -7.70 19.59 -27.26
C SER A 18 -8.16 21.02 -27.56
N GLU A 19 -7.33 22.01 -27.20
CA GLU A 19 -7.61 23.43 -27.41
C GLU A 19 -7.38 23.87 -28.87
N LYS A 20 -8.44 24.33 -29.53
CA LYS A 20 -8.38 24.79 -30.94
C LYS A 20 -7.65 26.13 -31.12
N ASN A 21 -7.46 26.89 -30.03
CA ASN A 21 -6.80 28.20 -30.05
C ASN A 21 -5.29 28.12 -30.31
N TYR A 22 -4.66 26.96 -30.10
CA TYR A 22 -3.24 26.79 -30.38
C TYR A 22 -2.94 26.53 -31.86
N PRO A 23 -1.78 26.95 -32.38
CA PRO A 23 -1.36 26.65 -33.75
C PRO A 23 -1.31 25.14 -34.03
N ALA A 24 -1.63 24.75 -35.27
CA ALA A 24 -1.59 23.35 -35.69
C ALA A 24 -0.21 22.69 -35.48
N ALA A 25 0.87 23.44 -35.69
CA ALA A 25 2.23 22.98 -35.45
C ALA A 25 2.47 22.59 -33.98
N LEU A 26 2.02 23.43 -33.04
CA LEU A 26 2.15 23.16 -31.61
C LEU A 26 1.34 21.93 -31.20
N ARG A 27 0.07 21.84 -31.64
CA ARG A 27 -0.76 20.65 -31.34
C ARG A 27 -0.15 19.37 -31.89
N ASN A 28 0.44 19.40 -33.10
CA ASN A 28 1.10 18.24 -33.68
C ASN A 28 2.38 17.86 -32.92
N ALA A 29 3.17 18.84 -32.47
CA ALA A 29 4.31 18.61 -31.60
C ALA A 29 3.88 17.96 -30.27
N CYS A 30 2.80 18.46 -29.66
CA CYS A 30 2.25 17.88 -28.44
C CYS A 30 1.73 16.45 -28.64
N ARG A 31 1.10 16.13 -29.78
CA ARG A 31 0.71 14.75 -30.12
C ARG A 31 1.91 13.81 -30.19
N LEU A 32 3.02 14.27 -30.76
CA LEU A 32 4.27 13.49 -30.78
C LEU A 32 4.82 13.30 -29.36
N GLY A 33 4.84 14.36 -28.55
CA GLY A 33 5.23 14.28 -27.14
C GLY A 33 4.38 13.27 -26.36
N LEU A 34 3.05 13.28 -26.56
CA LEU A 34 2.12 12.35 -25.93
C LEU A 34 2.42 10.90 -26.32
N LYS A 35 2.75 10.65 -27.60
CA LYS A 35 3.15 9.31 -28.06
C LYS A 35 4.44 8.84 -27.37
N VAL A 36 5.39 9.75 -27.12
CA VAL A 36 6.62 9.44 -26.40
C VAL A 36 6.32 9.12 -24.93
N THR A 37 5.53 9.94 -24.23
CA THR A 37 5.17 9.67 -22.83
C THR A 37 4.43 8.33 -22.70
N ASN A 38 3.51 8.02 -23.63
CA ASN A 38 2.79 6.75 -23.63
C ASN A 38 3.73 5.55 -23.80
N LYS A 39 4.76 5.67 -24.66
CA LYS A 39 5.79 4.63 -24.78
C LYS A 39 6.52 4.38 -23.45
N TYR A 40 6.80 5.43 -22.69
CA TYR A 40 7.40 5.30 -21.36
C TYR A 40 6.46 4.62 -20.36
N TYR A 41 5.16 4.91 -20.38
CA TYR A 41 4.19 4.16 -19.57
C TYR A 41 4.20 2.68 -19.90
N SER A 42 4.18 2.31 -21.18
CA SER A 42 4.23 0.89 -21.59
C SER A 42 5.47 0.17 -21.05
N LEU A 43 6.60 0.88 -20.91
CA LEU A 43 7.81 0.32 -20.30
C LEU A 43 7.70 0.24 -18.77
N MET A 44 7.13 1.24 -18.11
CA MET A 44 6.93 1.20 -16.66
C MET A 44 5.91 0.14 -16.24
N ASP A 45 4.92 -0.14 -17.08
CA ASP A 45 3.93 -1.20 -16.88
C ASP A 45 4.51 -2.62 -16.94
N THR A 46 5.73 -2.78 -17.43
CA THR A 46 6.42 -4.08 -17.38
C THR A 46 6.81 -4.49 -15.96
N SER A 47 6.79 -3.56 -15.00
CA SER A 47 7.14 -3.83 -13.60
C SER A 47 6.05 -3.38 -12.62
N PRO A 48 5.56 -4.28 -11.75
CA PRO A 48 4.56 -3.93 -10.74
C PRO A 48 5.10 -2.93 -9.71
N LEU A 49 6.42 -2.79 -9.59
CA LEU A 49 7.11 -1.93 -8.61
C LEU A 49 6.64 -0.48 -8.66
N TYR A 50 6.43 0.10 -9.84
CA TYR A 50 6.03 1.51 -9.96
C TYR A 50 4.65 1.76 -9.35
N ARG A 51 3.70 0.85 -9.61
CA ARG A 51 2.34 0.94 -9.05
C ARG A 51 2.35 0.73 -7.55
N ILE A 52 3.11 -0.26 -7.07
CA ILE A 52 3.24 -0.52 -5.63
C ILE A 52 3.92 0.65 -4.91
N ALA A 53 4.93 1.27 -5.51
CA ALA A 53 5.62 2.42 -4.92
C ALA A 53 4.69 3.63 -4.73
N ILE A 54 3.77 3.89 -5.67
CA ILE A 54 2.75 4.94 -5.52
C ILE A 54 1.75 4.55 -4.42
N LEU A 55 1.32 3.30 -4.39
CA LEU A 55 0.37 2.79 -3.39
C LEU A 55 0.94 2.84 -1.95
N LEU A 56 2.24 2.62 -1.79
CA LEU A 56 2.95 2.72 -0.51
C LEU A 56 3.43 4.14 -0.19
N HIS A 57 3.13 5.13 -1.04
CA HIS A 57 3.52 6.50 -0.77
C HIS A 57 2.53 7.17 0.20
N PRO A 58 2.98 7.67 1.37
CA PRO A 58 2.12 8.20 2.44
C PRO A 58 1.13 9.28 2.01
N SER A 59 1.52 10.15 1.08
CA SER A 59 0.70 11.27 0.57
C SER A 59 -0.13 10.96 -0.67
N PHE A 60 0.01 9.78 -1.28
CA PHE A 60 -0.64 9.45 -2.55
C PHE A 60 -1.61 8.28 -2.38
N ARG A 61 -1.09 7.10 -2.02
CA ARG A 61 -1.87 5.87 -1.80
C ARG A 61 -2.84 5.62 -2.96
N GLU A 62 -4.04 5.12 -2.64
CA GLU A 62 -5.12 4.90 -3.62
C GLU A 62 -5.70 6.21 -4.18
N GLU A 63 -5.71 7.29 -3.37
CA GLU A 63 -6.29 8.59 -3.76
C GLU A 63 -5.63 9.16 -5.01
N TYR A 64 -4.31 8.98 -5.15
CA TYR A 64 -3.59 9.44 -6.32
C TYR A 64 -4.12 8.84 -7.61
N PHE A 65 -4.37 7.53 -7.65
CA PHE A 65 -4.86 6.88 -8.86
C PHE A 65 -6.26 7.38 -9.25
N ARG A 66 -7.10 7.68 -8.25
CA ARG A 66 -8.41 8.31 -8.47
C ARG A 66 -8.27 9.72 -9.04
N LEU A 67 -7.39 10.55 -8.48
CA LEU A 67 -7.12 11.91 -8.98
C LEU A 67 -6.46 11.92 -10.37
N ALA A 68 -5.62 10.92 -10.66
CA ALA A 68 -5.01 10.73 -11.97
C ALA A 68 -5.97 10.08 -12.99
N ASN A 69 -7.20 9.75 -12.58
CA ASN A 69 -8.24 9.15 -13.40
C ASN A 69 -7.78 7.85 -14.08
N TRP A 70 -7.04 7.02 -13.33
CA TRP A 70 -6.66 5.67 -13.76
C TRP A 70 -7.89 4.75 -13.74
N GLU A 71 -7.89 3.72 -14.58
CA GLU A 71 -8.95 2.71 -14.59
C GLU A 71 -9.05 2.01 -13.22
N PRO A 72 -10.26 1.78 -12.70
CA PRO A 72 -10.46 1.04 -11.44
C PRO A 72 -9.74 -0.32 -11.42
N GLU A 73 -9.71 -1.02 -12.55
CA GLU A 73 -9.06 -2.32 -12.74
C GLU A 73 -7.55 -2.23 -12.45
N TRP A 74 -6.92 -1.11 -12.79
CA TRP A 74 -5.50 -0.89 -12.56
C TRP A 74 -5.19 -0.62 -11.11
N ILE A 75 -6.11 0.04 -10.40
CA ILE A 75 -6.02 0.27 -8.96
C ILE A 75 -6.13 -1.06 -8.22
N LEU A 76 -7.13 -1.88 -8.58
CA LEU A 76 -7.32 -3.22 -8.03
C LEU A 76 -6.09 -4.11 -8.28
N GLU A 77 -5.53 -4.06 -9.48
CA GLU A 77 -4.33 -4.82 -9.82
C GLU A 77 -3.11 -4.35 -9.01
N ALA A 78 -2.95 -3.03 -8.78
CA ALA A 78 -1.89 -2.51 -7.92
C ALA A 78 -2.01 -3.00 -6.47
N ILE A 79 -3.23 -3.03 -5.92
CA ILE A 79 -3.51 -3.56 -4.57
C ILE A 79 -3.21 -5.06 -4.51
N ARG A 80 -3.64 -5.81 -5.53
CA ARG A 80 -3.38 -7.25 -5.65
C ARG A 80 -1.88 -7.55 -5.66
N LEU A 81 -1.13 -6.86 -6.51
CA LEU A 81 0.32 -6.98 -6.63
C LEU A 81 1.05 -6.62 -5.33
N ALA A 82 0.61 -5.57 -4.63
CA ALA A 82 1.18 -5.18 -3.35
C ALA A 82 0.95 -6.25 -2.27
N ARG A 83 -0.24 -6.85 -2.23
CA ARG A 83 -0.57 -7.95 -1.31
C ARG A 83 0.24 -9.20 -1.60
N ASP A 84 0.33 -9.59 -2.86
CA ASP A 84 1.14 -10.75 -3.28
C ASP A 84 2.60 -10.54 -2.87
N MET A 85 3.16 -9.36 -3.17
CA MET A 85 4.54 -9.04 -2.82
C MET A 85 4.77 -9.08 -1.30
N TRP A 86 3.84 -8.53 -0.50
CA TRP A 86 3.89 -8.60 0.95
C TRP A 86 3.89 -10.05 1.45
N ILE A 87 2.98 -10.89 0.97
CA ILE A 87 2.85 -12.29 1.38
C ILE A 87 4.08 -13.10 1.00
N SER A 88 4.59 -12.92 -0.23
CA SER A 88 5.70 -13.71 -0.76
C SER A 88 7.05 -13.37 -0.15
N PHE A 89 7.29 -12.09 0.18
CA PHE A 89 8.64 -11.62 0.49
C PHE A 89 8.80 -10.97 1.87
N TYR A 90 7.74 -10.41 2.46
CA TYR A 90 7.86 -9.54 3.64
C TYR A 90 7.11 -10.05 4.87
N LYS A 91 6.05 -10.86 4.68
CA LYS A 91 5.27 -11.40 5.79
C LYS A 91 6.17 -12.29 6.67
N PRO A 92 6.29 -12.00 7.98
CA PRO A 92 7.07 -12.84 8.88
C PRO A 92 6.57 -14.28 8.85
N LYS A 93 7.47 -15.24 8.65
CA LYS A 93 7.13 -16.66 8.75
C LYS A 93 6.74 -16.95 10.21
N PRO A 94 5.65 -17.69 10.49
CA PRO A 94 5.33 -18.11 11.84
C PRO A 94 6.54 -18.82 12.44
N MET A 95 7.12 -18.21 13.47
CA MET A 95 8.20 -18.82 14.23
C MET A 95 7.58 -20.06 14.86
N ALA A 96 8.06 -21.25 14.48
CA ALA A 96 7.65 -22.48 15.16
C ALA A 96 7.84 -22.24 16.66
N PRO A 97 6.85 -22.57 17.53
CA PRO A 97 7.03 -22.40 18.95
C PRO A 97 8.28 -23.18 19.33
N SER A 98 9.32 -22.47 19.75
CA SER A 98 10.46 -23.09 20.42
C SER A 98 9.85 -23.87 21.56
N SER A 99 9.90 -25.19 21.48
CA SER A 99 9.48 -26.09 22.53
C SER A 99 10.30 -25.74 23.76
N SER A 100 9.73 -24.90 24.63
CA SER A 100 10.23 -24.72 25.98
C SER A 100 9.96 -26.04 26.68
N ALA A 101 11.01 -26.85 26.81
CA ALA A 101 11.00 -28.07 27.59
C ALA A 101 10.38 -27.79 28.98
N PRO A 102 9.52 -28.68 29.51
CA PRO A 102 8.99 -28.51 30.86
C PRO A 102 10.12 -28.73 31.87
N GLY A 103 10.52 -27.67 32.58
CA GLY A 103 11.35 -27.79 33.79
C GLY A 103 10.55 -28.45 34.93
N PRO A 104 11.23 -29.16 35.84
CA PRO A 104 10.58 -30.08 36.77
C PRO A 104 9.72 -29.37 37.83
N SER A 105 8.54 -29.92 38.04
CA SER A 105 7.52 -29.53 39.01
C SER A 105 7.99 -29.75 40.45
N ALA A 106 7.68 -28.80 41.34
CA ALA A 106 7.57 -29.02 42.77
C ALA A 106 6.18 -28.56 43.27
N PRO A 107 5.58 -29.22 44.28
CA PRO A 107 4.13 -29.21 44.49
C PRO A 107 3.70 -28.20 45.55
N SER A 108 2.54 -27.56 45.38
CA SER A 108 1.85 -26.86 46.47
C SER A 108 0.35 -26.73 46.20
N ASN A 109 -0.34 -27.83 46.51
CA ASN A 109 -1.69 -27.94 47.06
C ASN A 109 -2.51 -26.65 47.31
N SER A 110 -3.55 -26.39 46.50
CA SER A 110 -4.84 -25.86 46.98
C SER A 110 -5.95 -25.94 45.90
N LYS A 111 -6.94 -26.83 46.16
CA LYS A 111 -8.34 -26.93 45.70
C LYS A 111 -8.79 -26.29 44.35
N PRO A 112 -9.56 -27.02 43.51
CA PRO A 112 -10.12 -26.47 42.28
C PRO A 112 -11.28 -25.52 42.63
N LYS A 113 -11.08 -24.21 42.43
CA LYS A 113 -12.21 -23.28 42.30
C LYS A 113 -12.71 -23.36 40.86
N THR A 114 -13.54 -24.37 40.59
CA THR A 114 -14.35 -24.47 39.38
C THR A 114 -15.38 -23.34 39.42
N GLY A 115 -15.04 -22.23 38.78
CA GLY A 115 -15.94 -21.11 38.57
C GLY A 115 -15.92 -20.71 37.10
N MET A 116 -17.09 -20.49 36.52
CA MET A 116 -17.31 -20.06 35.13
C MET A 116 -16.40 -18.89 34.71
N LEU A 117 -15.99 -18.05 35.66
CA LEU A 117 -15.09 -16.91 35.47
C LEU A 117 -13.63 -17.30 35.14
N ALA A 118 -13.12 -18.43 35.64
CA ALA A 118 -11.80 -18.93 35.28
C ALA A 118 -11.78 -19.45 33.82
N GLY A 119 -12.89 -20.04 33.38
CA GLY A 119 -13.10 -20.43 31.97
C GLY A 119 -13.23 -19.21 31.05
N LEU A 120 -13.87 -18.13 31.52
CA LEU A 120 -13.98 -16.86 30.78
C LEU A 120 -12.64 -16.12 30.68
N GLY A 121 -11.76 -16.20 31.69
CA GLY A 121 -10.42 -15.61 31.61
C GLY A 121 -9.53 -16.29 30.57
N VAL A 122 -9.58 -17.62 30.47
CA VAL A 122 -8.86 -18.39 29.44
C VAL A 122 -9.52 -18.22 28.06
N ALA A 123 -10.86 -18.20 27.98
CA ALA A 123 -11.57 -17.93 26.73
C ALA A 123 -11.34 -16.49 26.23
N ALA A 124 -11.31 -15.50 27.11
CA ALA A 124 -11.00 -14.11 26.78
C ALA A 124 -9.52 -13.93 26.39
N ALA A 125 -8.59 -14.65 27.03
CA ALA A 125 -7.18 -14.68 26.63
C ALA A 125 -6.97 -15.40 25.29
N ALA A 126 -7.79 -16.42 24.97
CA ALA A 126 -7.79 -17.09 23.67
C ALA A 126 -8.47 -16.26 22.57
N GLN A 127 -9.46 -15.43 22.90
CA GLN A 127 -10.15 -14.53 21.97
C GLN A 127 -9.43 -13.19 21.77
N GLY A 128 -8.48 -12.83 22.64
CA GLY A 128 -7.83 -11.52 22.66
C GLY A 128 -6.60 -11.32 21.79
N ARG A 129 -6.18 -12.32 20.98
CA ARG A 129 -4.98 -12.19 20.13
C ARG A 129 -5.12 -12.77 18.72
N GLU A 130 -6.33 -12.74 18.17
CA GLU A 130 -6.55 -12.89 16.73
C GLU A 130 -7.33 -11.70 16.17
N SER A 131 -6.95 -10.49 16.58
CA SER A 131 -7.09 -9.34 15.69
C SER A 131 -5.77 -9.18 14.94
N SER A 132 -5.41 -10.16 14.13
CA SER A 132 -4.30 -10.03 13.18
C SER A 132 -4.76 -9.10 12.05
N SER A 133 -5.01 -7.84 12.35
CA SER A 133 -5.14 -6.84 11.29
C SER A 133 -3.80 -6.84 10.58
N ASN A 134 -3.79 -7.36 9.36
CA ASN A 134 -2.61 -7.41 8.52
C ASN A 134 -2.09 -5.96 8.38
N PRO A 135 -0.83 -5.67 8.72
CA PRO A 135 -0.33 -4.29 8.71
C PRO A 135 -0.50 -3.60 7.36
N LEU A 136 -0.50 -4.37 6.26
CA LEU A 136 -0.77 -3.84 4.93
C LEU A 136 -2.24 -3.39 4.77
N ASP A 137 -3.19 -4.12 5.35
CA ASP A 137 -4.61 -3.74 5.32
C ASP A 137 -4.87 -2.55 6.26
N THR A 138 -4.18 -2.49 7.41
CA THR A 138 -4.18 -1.29 8.27
C THR A 138 -3.61 -0.07 7.53
N TRP A 139 -2.56 -0.27 6.73
CA TRP A 139 -1.98 0.78 5.88
C TRP A 139 -2.98 1.28 4.84
N PHE A 140 -3.63 0.38 4.10
CA PHE A 140 -4.63 0.75 3.09
C PHE A 140 -5.87 1.43 3.68
N ALA A 141 -6.26 1.08 4.92
CA ALA A 141 -7.36 1.74 5.62
C ALA A 141 -6.99 3.13 6.18
N GLY A 142 -5.70 3.48 6.24
CA GLY A 142 -5.25 4.76 6.78
C GLY A 142 -5.43 5.94 5.81
N GLY A 143 -5.52 7.15 6.36
CA GLY A 143 -5.62 8.40 5.59
C GLY A 143 -4.28 8.90 5.01
N LEU A 144 -4.35 9.87 4.10
CA LEU A 144 -3.16 10.52 3.54
C LEU A 144 -2.37 11.27 4.62
N VAL A 145 -1.04 11.21 4.53
CA VAL A 145 -0.13 11.99 5.38
C VAL A 145 0.41 13.16 4.57
N LEU A 146 0.20 14.38 5.05
CA LEU A 146 0.62 15.63 4.41
C LEU A 146 1.35 16.51 5.44
N ASN A 147 2.27 17.35 4.98
CA ASN A 147 2.89 18.39 5.79
C ASN A 147 2.36 19.75 5.35
N SER A 148 1.44 20.34 6.12
CA SER A 148 0.81 21.64 5.80
C SER A 148 0.28 21.75 4.36
N LEU A 149 -0.34 20.67 3.87
CA LEU A 149 -0.89 20.45 2.50
C LEU A 149 0.09 19.91 1.45
N ASP A 150 1.39 19.91 1.72
CA ASP A 150 2.37 19.37 0.78
C ASP A 150 2.60 17.86 0.99
N PRO A 151 2.87 17.10 -0.10
CA PRO A 151 3.30 15.71 0.02
C PRO A 151 4.55 15.56 0.88
N VAL A 152 4.54 14.59 1.80
CA VAL A 152 5.71 14.29 2.63
C VAL A 152 6.77 13.56 1.81
N ASN A 153 8.04 13.71 2.19
CA ASN A 153 9.10 12.89 1.64
C ASN A 153 8.90 11.44 2.12
N PRO A 154 8.64 10.48 1.21
CA PRO A 154 8.29 9.12 1.59
C PRO A 154 9.45 8.40 2.27
N LEU A 155 10.69 8.65 1.85
CA LEU A 155 11.87 7.99 2.42
C LEU A 155 12.12 8.46 3.84
N GLN A 156 11.98 9.76 4.10
CA GLN A 156 12.09 10.31 5.46
C GLN A 156 10.97 9.82 6.36
N TRP A 157 9.77 9.61 5.82
CA TRP A 157 8.62 9.13 6.59
C TRP A 157 8.79 7.66 7.01
N TRP A 158 9.29 6.79 6.13
CA TRP A 158 9.45 5.35 6.40
C TRP A 158 10.61 5.00 7.35
N ILE A 159 11.54 5.92 7.61
CA ILE A 159 12.77 5.66 8.41
C ILE A 159 12.62 6.10 9.89
N GLN A 160 11.52 6.76 10.25
CA GLN A 160 11.23 7.18 11.64
C GLN A 160 10.96 5.99 12.56
#